data_AF-A0A0C2CGI3-F1
#
_entry.id   AF-A0A0C2CGI3-F1
#
_cell.length_a   1.000
_cell.length_b   1.000
_cell.length_c   1.000
_cell.angle_alpha   90.00
_cell.angle_beta   90.00
_cell.angle_gamma   90.00
#
_symmetry.space_group_name_H-M   'P 1'
#
loop_
_entity.id
_entity.type
_entity.pdbx_description
1 polymer ?
#
loop_
_entity_poly.entity_id
_entity_poly.type
_entity_poly.pdbx_seq_one_letter_code
_entity_poly.pdbx_strand_id
1 'polypeptide(L)'
;MEPHLIYQQNGAPCHKSEETHERIARNFPDFTSVDLSPQRPGHWPANSFEFDPMDYFWGILESIACAKPHSTVEALKRTLTKAWNNLPTDIIARAVGDFPRRLRKCIEESIGHFEQHYLL
;
A
#
# COMPACT_ATOMS: atom_id res chain seq x y z
N MET A 1 10.09 23.52 -8.36
CA MET A 1 8.77 23.25 -7.78
C MET A 1 8.97 22.05 -6.88
N GLU A 2 8.76 22.19 -5.58
CA GLU A 2 8.88 21.06 -4.65
C GLU A 2 7.83 20.00 -5.01
N PRO A 3 8.18 18.71 -4.97
CA PRO A 3 7.22 17.65 -5.29
C PRO A 3 6.11 17.61 -4.23
N HIS A 4 4.85 17.61 -4.69
CA HIS A 4 3.70 17.41 -3.81
C HIS A 4 3.60 15.93 -3.46
N LEU A 5 3.88 15.59 -2.19
CA LEU A 5 3.85 14.21 -1.70
C LEU A 5 2.53 13.93 -0.97
N ILE A 6 1.96 12.77 -1.24
CA ILE A 6 0.73 12.29 -0.61
C ILE A 6 1.08 11.04 0.20
N TYR A 7 0.66 11.01 1.46
CA TYR A 7 0.76 9.82 2.30
C TYR A 7 -0.56 9.05 2.25
N GLN A 8 -0.49 7.76 1.91
CA GLN A 8 -1.63 6.87 1.88
C GLN A 8 -1.42 5.73 2.88
N GLN A 9 -2.48 5.42 3.63
CA GLN A 9 -2.56 4.27 4.54
C GLN A 9 -4.00 3.73 4.52
N ASN A 10 -4.17 2.47 4.90
CA ASN A 10 -5.50 1.87 5.01
C ASN A 10 -6.27 2.36 6.27
N GLY A 11 -7.57 2.09 6.33
CA GLY A 11 -8.46 2.55 7.39
C GLY A 11 -8.45 1.74 8.69
N ALA A 12 -7.36 1.02 9.02
CA ALA A 12 -7.27 0.22 10.24
C ALA A 12 -7.43 1.10 11.50
N PRO A 13 -8.04 0.60 12.60
CA PRO A 13 -8.33 1.44 13.78
C PRO A 13 -7.11 2.17 14.37
N CYS A 14 -5.94 1.52 14.42
CA CYS A 14 -4.71 2.13 14.90
C CYS A 14 -4.26 3.31 14.03
N HIS A 15 -4.45 3.21 12.70
CA HIS A 15 -4.06 4.23 11.72
C HIS A 15 -4.96 5.49 11.77
N LYS A 16 -6.17 5.35 12.33
CA LYS A 16 -7.16 6.44 12.48
C LYS A 16 -7.12 7.11 13.86
N SER A 17 -6.21 6.70 14.74
CA SER A 17 -6.08 7.30 16.06
C SER A 17 -5.53 8.72 15.96
N GLU A 18 -6.00 9.61 16.85
CA GLU A 18 -5.51 10.99 16.94
C GLU A 18 -4.00 11.03 17.18
N GLU A 19 -3.48 10.15 18.05
CA GLU A 19 -2.04 10.01 18.31
C GLU A 19 -1.24 9.70 17.03
N THR A 20 -1.76 8.81 16.18
CA THR A 20 -1.10 8.46 14.92
C THR A 20 -1.13 9.63 13.94
N HIS A 21 -2.25 10.34 13.84
CA HIS A 21 -2.36 11.53 12.99
C HIS A 21 -1.41 12.64 13.44
N GLU A 22 -1.34 12.93 14.75
CA GLU A 22 -0.40 13.91 15.30
C GLU A 22 1.05 13.51 15.03
N ARG A 23 1.37 12.22 15.19
CA ARG A 23 2.70 11.70 14.92
C ARG A 23 3.07 11.82 13.44
N ILE A 24 2.14 11.54 12.53
CA ILE A 24 2.36 11.73 11.09
C ILE A 24 2.57 13.22 10.79
N ALA A 25 1.67 14.10 11.21
CA ALA A 25 1.78 15.54 10.97
C ALA A 25 3.10 16.14 11.49
N ARG A 26 3.60 15.65 12.63
CA ARG A 26 4.87 16.10 13.22
C ARG A 26 6.10 15.64 12.42
N ASN A 27 6.09 14.40 11.92
CA ASN A 27 7.27 13.81 11.26
C ASN A 27 7.27 14.00 9.74
N PHE A 28 6.10 14.30 9.17
CA PHE A 28 5.84 14.32 7.75
C PHE A 28 4.98 15.56 7.38
N PRO A 29 5.45 16.78 7.69
CA PRO A 29 4.64 18.01 7.55
C PRO A 29 4.28 18.34 6.09
N ASP A 30 5.08 17.85 5.13
CA ASP A 30 4.86 18.08 3.70
C ASP A 30 3.90 17.08 3.04
N PHE A 31 3.37 16.12 3.80
CA PHE A 31 2.44 15.13 3.29
C PHE A 31 1.01 15.58 3.47
N THR A 32 0.24 15.55 2.38
CA THR A 32 -1.21 15.75 2.47
C THR A 32 -1.83 14.49 3.06
N SER A 33 -2.24 14.55 4.33
CA SER A 33 -3.11 13.51 4.90
C SER A 33 -4.50 13.69 4.27
N VAL A 34 -4.97 12.67 3.57
CA VAL A 34 -6.39 12.61 3.21
C VAL A 34 -7.13 12.43 4.53
N ASP A 35 -7.92 13.43 4.94
CA ASP A 35 -8.67 13.41 6.20
C ASP A 35 -9.52 12.13 6.29
N LEU A 36 -9.12 11.22 7.19
CA LEU A 36 -9.77 9.93 7.43
C LEU A 36 -10.95 10.04 8.42
N SER A 37 -11.40 11.25 8.77
CA SER A 37 -12.54 11.41 9.68
C SER A 37 -13.83 10.81 9.09
N PRO A 38 -14.73 10.23 9.91
CA PRO A 38 -15.90 9.52 9.40
C PRO A 38 -16.98 10.44 8.78
N GLN A 39 -16.77 11.76 8.73
CA GLN A 39 -17.80 12.74 8.38
C GLN A 39 -17.57 13.53 7.07
N ARG A 40 -16.60 13.18 6.20
CA ARG A 40 -16.37 13.90 4.93
C ARG A 40 -15.94 13.02 3.73
N PRO A 41 -16.13 13.50 2.48
CA PRO A 41 -15.66 12.82 1.26
C PRO A 41 -14.14 12.69 1.26
N GLY A 42 -13.62 11.46 1.17
CA GLY A 42 -12.18 11.16 1.28
C GLY A 42 -11.85 9.92 2.10
N HIS A 43 -12.83 9.31 2.79
CA HIS A 43 -12.61 8.08 3.54
C HIS A 43 -12.22 6.91 2.62
N TRP A 44 -11.10 6.25 2.93
CA TRP A 44 -10.67 5.04 2.24
C TRP A 44 -11.73 3.94 2.43
N PRO A 45 -12.26 3.33 1.36
CA PRO A 45 -13.31 2.33 1.50
C PRO A 45 -12.84 1.18 2.40
N ALA A 46 -13.73 0.62 3.23
CA ALA A 46 -13.39 -0.60 3.98
C ALA A 46 -13.14 -1.77 2.99
N ASN A 47 -12.27 -2.72 3.35
CA ASN A 47 -11.96 -3.92 2.54
C ASN A 47 -11.41 -3.65 1.13
N SER A 48 -10.68 -2.55 0.97
CA SER A 48 -10.11 -2.11 -0.31
C SER A 48 -8.62 -2.41 -0.44
N PHE A 49 -8.22 -3.60 -0.01
CA PHE A 49 -6.90 -4.19 -0.26
C PHE A 49 -6.51 -4.09 -1.75
N GLU A 50 -7.53 -4.18 -2.62
CA GLU A 50 -7.44 -4.00 -4.06
C GLU A 50 -7.03 -2.59 -4.52
N PHE A 51 -6.81 -1.64 -3.62
CA PHE A 51 -6.27 -0.30 -3.92
C PHE A 51 -4.97 0.01 -3.21
N ASP A 52 -4.47 -0.82 -2.30
CA ASP A 52 -3.19 -0.55 -1.64
C ASP A 52 -2.02 -1.04 -2.53
N PRO A 53 -1.10 -0.17 -2.97
CA PRO A 53 0.11 -0.61 -3.65
C PRO A 53 1.01 -1.46 -2.74
N MET A 54 0.99 -1.26 -1.42
CA MET A 54 1.78 -2.05 -0.48
C MET A 54 1.38 -3.51 -0.48
N ASP A 55 0.09 -3.80 -0.61
CA ASP A 55 -0.43 -5.16 -0.67
C ASP A 55 0.08 -5.92 -1.91
N TYR A 56 0.23 -5.23 -3.05
CA TYR A 56 0.89 -5.79 -4.23
C TYR A 56 2.35 -6.14 -3.97
N PHE A 57 3.11 -5.20 -3.39
CA PHE A 57 4.51 -5.46 -3.05
C PHE A 57 4.66 -6.59 -2.03
N TRP A 58 3.70 -6.72 -1.12
CA TRP A 58 3.71 -7.78 -0.13
C TRP A 58 3.53 -9.16 -0.75
N GLY A 59 2.64 -9.30 -1.74
CA GLY A 59 2.53 -10.53 -2.53
C GLY A 59 3.83 -10.90 -3.25
N ILE A 60 4.54 -9.92 -3.82
CA ILE A 60 5.86 -10.17 -4.46
C ILE A 60 6.88 -10.61 -3.41
N LEU A 61 7.01 -9.88 -2.31
CA LEU A 61 7.98 -10.18 -1.26
C LEU A 61 7.72 -11.54 -0.61
N GLU A 62 6.45 -11.88 -0.38
CA GLU A 62 6.03 -13.19 0.10
C GLU A 62 6.41 -14.27 -0.91
N SER A 63 6.11 -14.10 -2.20
CA SER A 63 6.46 -15.09 -3.23
C SER A 63 7.96 -15.39 -3.28
N ILE A 64 8.81 -14.37 -3.05
CA ILE A 64 10.27 -14.51 -3.04
C ILE A 64 10.74 -15.13 -1.73
N ALA A 65 10.28 -14.62 -0.59
CA ALA A 65 10.74 -15.06 0.72
C ALA A 65 10.24 -16.46 1.06
N CYS A 66 9.00 -16.80 0.71
CA CYS A 66 8.37 -18.07 1.01
C CYS A 66 8.64 -19.16 -0.05
N ALA A 67 9.41 -18.86 -1.11
CA ALA A 67 9.90 -19.86 -2.05
C ALA A 67 10.75 -20.96 -1.36
N LYS A 68 11.27 -20.68 -0.16
CA LYS A 68 11.98 -21.63 0.70
C LYS A 68 11.62 -21.40 2.17
N PRO A 69 11.59 -22.46 3.00
CA PRO A 69 11.39 -22.31 4.43
C PRO A 69 12.61 -21.65 5.10
N HIS A 70 12.35 -20.91 6.17
CA HIS A 70 13.38 -20.28 7.02
C HIS A 70 13.36 -20.90 8.40
N SER A 71 14.52 -21.17 8.97
CA SER A 71 14.65 -21.76 10.31
C SER A 71 14.49 -20.74 11.45
N THR A 72 14.63 -19.44 11.16
CA THR A 72 14.46 -18.37 12.16
C THR A 72 13.81 -17.13 11.57
N VAL A 73 13.23 -16.29 12.44
CA VAL A 73 12.66 -15.00 12.06
C VAL A 73 13.73 -14.07 11.47
N GLU A 74 14.96 -14.11 11.96
CA GLU A 74 16.07 -13.31 11.45
C GLU A 74 16.46 -13.71 10.02
N ALA A 75 16.41 -15.00 9.70
CA ALA A 75 16.64 -15.49 8.35
C ALA A 75 15.55 -15.01 7.37
N LEU A 76 14.29 -15.05 7.81
CA LEU A 76 13.16 -14.50 7.06
C LEU A 76 13.33 -12.99 6.83
N LYS A 77 13.63 -12.21 7.88
CA LYS A 77 13.88 -10.76 7.78
C LYS A 77 14.98 -10.43 6.79
N ARG A 78 16.13 -11.13 6.85
CA ARG A 78 17.23 -10.93 5.88
C ARG A 78 16.79 -11.19 4.44
N THR A 79 15.99 -12.24 4.23
CA THR A 79 15.49 -12.59 2.89
C THR A 79 14.53 -11.53 2.37
N LEU A 80 13.58 -11.07 3.20
CA LEU A 80 12.64 -9.99 2.85
C LEU A 80 13.37 -8.67 2.55
N THR A 81 14.33 -8.27 3.39
CA THR A 81 15.13 -7.06 3.15
C THR A 81 15.93 -7.18 1.86
N LYS A 82 16.54 -8.34 1.59
CA LYS A 82 17.25 -8.58 0.33
C LYS A 82 16.30 -8.51 -0.87
N ALA A 83 15.11 -9.10 -0.77
CA ALA A 83 14.12 -9.06 -1.84
C ALA A 83 13.68 -7.62 -2.13
N TRP A 84 13.33 -6.84 -1.09
CA TRP A 84 12.97 -5.43 -1.20
C TRP A 84 14.05 -4.59 -1.87
N ASN A 85 15.30 -4.71 -1.41
CA ASN A 85 16.42 -3.95 -1.96
C ASN A 85 16.76 -4.31 -3.41
N ASN A 86 16.34 -5.49 -3.88
CA ASN A 86 16.52 -5.93 -5.26
C ASN A 86 15.25 -5.80 -6.11
N LEU A 87 14.17 -5.21 -5.58
CA LEU A 87 12.96 -4.98 -6.36
C LEU A 87 13.27 -4.01 -7.52
N PRO A 88 13.01 -4.41 -8.76
CA PRO A 88 13.22 -3.54 -9.90
C PRO A 88 12.33 -2.28 -9.83
N THR A 89 12.92 -1.11 -10.07
CA THR A 89 12.19 0.17 -10.00
C THR A 89 11.02 0.24 -10.99
N ASP A 90 11.11 -0.46 -12.11
CA ASP A 90 10.05 -0.56 -13.11
C ASP A 90 8.82 -1.33 -12.59
N ILE A 91 9.00 -2.31 -11.70
CA ILE A 91 7.88 -2.98 -10.99
C ILE A 91 7.16 -1.97 -10.08
N ILE A 92 7.91 -1.14 -9.36
CA ILE A 92 7.34 -0.08 -8.51
C ILE A 92 6.56 0.91 -9.35
N ALA A 93 7.15 1.39 -10.44
CA ALA A 93 6.50 2.33 -11.35
C ALA A 93 5.23 1.74 -11.99
N ARG A 94 5.25 0.46 -12.39
CA ARG A 94 4.07 -0.23 -12.92
C ARG A 94 2.96 -0.34 -11.88
N ALA A 95 3.28 -0.75 -10.65
CA ALA A 95 2.31 -0.88 -9.57
C ALA A 95 1.59 0.45 -9.27
N VAL A 96 2.36 1.53 -9.16
CA VAL A 96 1.83 2.89 -8.93
C VAL A 96 1.06 3.38 -10.14
N GLY A 97 1.57 3.18 -11.34
CA GLY A 97 0.92 3.58 -12.59
C GLY A 97 -0.37 2.81 -12.89
N ASP A 98 -0.54 1.61 -12.34
CA ASP A 98 -1.73 0.77 -12.49
C ASP A 98 -2.90 1.22 -11.59
N PHE A 99 -2.61 1.98 -10.55
CA PHE A 99 -3.60 2.41 -9.56
C PHE A 99 -4.83 3.12 -10.17
N PRO A 100 -4.70 4.10 -11.10
CA PRO A 100 -5.85 4.71 -11.75
C PRO A 100 -6.71 3.72 -12.55
N ARG A 101 -6.11 2.68 -13.13
CA ARG A 101 -6.84 1.63 -13.86
C ARG A 101 -7.65 0.77 -12.90
N ARG A 102 -7.06 0.35 -11.77
CA ARG A 102 -7.75 -0.39 -10.70
C ARG A 102 -8.95 0.39 -10.16
N LEU A 103 -8.76 1.68 -9.90
CA LEU A 103 -9.85 2.56 -9.45
C LEU A 103 -11.01 2.64 -10.45
N ARG A 104 -10.72 2.78 -11.75
CA ARG A 104 -11.78 2.79 -12.79
C ARG A 104 -12.57 1.48 -12.80
N LYS A 105 -11.87 0.34 -12.74
CA LYS A 105 -12.50 -0.98 -12.72
C LYS A 105 -13.43 -1.15 -11.51
N CYS A 106 -13.01 -0.69 -10.33
CA CYS A 106 -13.86 -0.69 -9.12
C CYS A 106 -15.16 0.09 -9.29
N ILE A 107 -15.07 1.28 -9.92
CA ILE A 107 -16.23 2.12 -10.20
C ILE A 107 -17.18 1.41 -11.17
N GLU A 108 -16.64 0.77 -12.21
CA GLU A 108 -17.42 0.01 -13.19
C GLU A 108 -18.13 -1.20 -12.57
N GLU A 109 -17.47 -1.88 -11.62
CA GLU A 109 -18.02 -3.05 -10.93
C GLU A 109 -18.91 -2.70 -9.72
N SER A 110 -19.33 -1.43 -9.58
CA SER A 110 -20.24 -0.97 -8.52
C SER A 110 -19.79 -1.34 -7.11
N ILE A 111 -18.48 -1.20 -6.80
CA ILE A 111 -17.88 -1.54 -5.50
C ILE A 111 -17.91 -3.06 -5.21
N GLY A 112 -17.73 -3.88 -6.26
CA GLY A 112 -17.50 -5.32 -6.16
C GLY A 112 -16.00 -5.69 -5.99
N HIS A 113 -15.74 -6.93 -5.58
CA HIS A 113 -14.39 -7.51 -5.53
C HIS A 113 -13.93 -7.98 -6.91
N PHE A 114 -12.69 -7.67 -7.32
CA PHE A 114 -12.08 -8.23 -8.53
C PHE A 114 -10.70 -8.83 -8.29
N GLU A 115 -10.44 -9.98 -8.92
CA GLU A 115 -9.11 -10.57 -8.93
C GLU A 115 -8.13 -9.76 -9.78
N GLN A 116 -6.94 -9.55 -9.23
CA GLN A 116 -5.81 -8.95 -9.93
C GLN A 116 -5.01 -10.05 -10.64
N HIS A 117 -5.23 -10.22 -11.95
CA HIS A 117 -4.33 -11.01 -12.77
C HIS A 117 -3.05 -10.20 -13.05
N TYR A 118 -2.00 -10.47 -12.28
CA TYR A 118 -0.67 -9.96 -12.55
C TYR A 118 -0.09 -10.74 -13.73
N LEU A 119 0.00 -10.10 -14.89
CA LEU A 119 0.85 -10.59 -15.98
C LEU A 119 2.31 -10.30 -15.58
N LEU A 120 3.06 -11.37 -15.33
CA LEU A 120 4.52 -11.38 -15.24
C LEU A 120 5.15 -10.97 -16.57
#